data_AF-A0A376LHS9-F1
#
_entry.id   AF-A0A376LHS9-F1
#
_cell.length_a   1.000
_cell.length_b   1.000
_cell.length_c   1.000
_cell.angle_alpha   90.00
_cell.angle_beta   90.00
_cell.angle_gamma   90.00
#
_symmetry.space_group_name_H-M   'P 1'
#
loop_
_entity.id
_entity.type
_entity.pdbx_description
1 polymer ?
#
loop_
_entity_poly.entity_id
_entity_poly.type
_entity_poly.pdbx_seq_one_letter_code
_entity_poly.pdbx_strand_id
1 'polypeptide(L)'
;MSKLNKELRKGADESETLRQLEVLQKNSAEEPVRYKFIFNDATTAAIKNQLCGKWRSVGIMSDEAGIIFDGYTLSELPFINKMWDGSVLSVDRKNEPEQMIENARMTLSLMVQPGLFDRYMERKGSVARDSGFLARCLISKPATTQGKRFINGAVIPGGSLTAFHERLMELARGSIEKSSEDERYCLHFSPEAQKYLLSTIMFWSRIYPPSGPLSPFRGHVSKKTENIARIAALFQYFSYGEGKISADIMTSAVVNKFVVHR
;
A
#
# COMPACT_ATOMS: atom_id res chain seq x y z
N MET A 1 22.91 -31.45 7.27
CA MET A 1 24.11 -31.04 8.03
C MET A 1 24.66 -32.10 8.99
N SER A 2 23.88 -33.01 9.58
CA SER A 2 24.42 -33.92 10.61
C SER A 2 25.31 -35.07 10.10
N LYS A 3 25.17 -35.52 8.84
CA LYS A 3 25.99 -36.61 8.26
C LYS A 3 27.39 -36.14 7.85
N LEU A 4 27.49 -35.09 7.04
CA LEU A 4 28.76 -34.50 6.59
C LEU A 4 29.63 -34.03 7.77
N ASN A 5 29.04 -33.34 8.75
CA ASN A 5 29.75 -32.94 9.97
C ASN A 5 30.26 -34.13 10.80
N LYS A 6 29.65 -35.31 10.66
CA LYS A 6 30.05 -36.53 11.38
C LYS A 6 31.16 -37.28 10.65
N GLU A 7 31.21 -37.22 9.32
CA GLU A 7 32.29 -37.76 8.48
C GLU A 7 33.57 -36.92 8.60
N LEU A 8 33.45 -35.59 8.53
CA LEU A 8 34.54 -34.64 8.79
C LEU A 8 35.18 -34.82 10.17
N ARG A 9 34.36 -35.01 11.22
CA ARG A 9 34.84 -35.25 12.58
C ARG A 9 35.53 -36.60 12.77
N LYS A 10 35.27 -37.57 11.88
CA LYS A 10 35.84 -38.92 11.94
C LYS A 10 37.01 -39.11 10.96
N GLY A 11 37.37 -38.09 10.17
CA GLY A 11 38.37 -38.21 9.10
C GLY A 11 37.99 -39.25 8.05
N ALA A 12 36.69 -39.49 7.85
CA ALA A 12 36.18 -40.46 6.88
C ALA A 12 36.07 -39.80 5.50
N ASP A 13 36.12 -40.61 4.44
CA ASP A 13 35.92 -40.14 3.07
C ASP A 13 34.53 -39.50 2.88
N GLU A 14 34.52 -38.22 2.52
CA GLU A 14 33.34 -37.36 2.40
C GLU A 14 32.92 -37.14 0.93
N SER A 15 33.67 -37.71 -0.03
CA SER A 15 33.52 -37.49 -1.47
C SER A 15 32.09 -37.80 -1.96
N GLU A 16 31.53 -38.92 -1.49
CA GLU A 16 30.19 -39.36 -1.88
C GLU A 16 29.09 -38.49 -1.23
N THR A 17 29.27 -38.07 0.02
CA THR A 17 28.31 -37.20 0.71
C THR A 17 28.31 -35.79 0.11
N LEU A 18 29.47 -35.27 -0.31
CA LEU A 18 29.57 -34.00 -1.04
C LEU A 18 28.89 -34.09 -2.42
N ARG A 19 29.11 -35.19 -3.15
CA ARG A 19 28.43 -35.43 -4.44
C ARG A 19 26.92 -35.49 -4.30
N GLN A 20 26.41 -36.18 -3.28
CA GLN A 20 24.97 -36.23 -2.97
C GLN A 20 24.42 -34.84 -2.58
N LEU A 21 25.20 -34.06 -1.82
CA LEU A 21 24.82 -32.69 -1.48
C LEU A 21 24.75 -31.79 -2.72
N GLU A 22 25.73 -31.87 -3.62
CA GLU A 22 25.72 -31.13 -4.88
C GLU A 22 24.51 -31.50 -5.75
N VAL A 23 24.17 -32.78 -5.84
CA VAL A 23 22.98 -33.24 -6.57
C VAL A 23 21.71 -32.68 -5.94
N LEU A 24 21.60 -32.70 -4.61
CA LEU A 24 20.44 -32.14 -3.90
C LEU A 24 20.36 -30.61 -3.99
N GLN A 25 21.50 -29.91 -4.05
CA GLN A 25 21.54 -28.46 -4.26
C GLN A 25 21.18 -28.09 -5.70
N LYS A 26 21.64 -28.88 -6.69
CA LYS A 26 21.26 -28.70 -8.10
C LYS A 26 19.79 -29.03 -8.36
N ASN A 27 19.25 -30.01 -7.63
CA ASN A 27 17.86 -30.44 -7.70
C ASN A 27 16.99 -29.83 -6.59
N SER A 28 17.44 -28.75 -5.94
CA SER A 28 16.64 -28.12 -4.89
C SER A 28 15.35 -27.59 -5.50
N ALA A 29 14.21 -27.99 -4.93
CA ALA A 29 12.92 -27.46 -5.37
C ALA A 29 12.90 -25.93 -5.19
N GLU A 30 12.29 -25.22 -6.13
CA GLU A 30 12.03 -23.79 -5.93
C GLU A 30 11.21 -23.60 -4.65
N GLU A 31 11.64 -22.67 -3.79
CA GLU A 31 10.87 -22.34 -2.61
C GLU A 31 9.46 -21.86 -3.01
N PRO A 32 8.41 -22.35 -2.33
CA PRO A 32 7.05 -21.94 -2.65
C PRO A 32 6.88 -20.44 -2.40
N VAL A 33 6.16 -19.77 -3.31
CA VAL A 33 5.89 -18.35 -3.17
C VAL A 33 4.99 -18.12 -1.96
N ARG A 34 5.49 -17.39 -0.97
CA ARG A 34 4.70 -16.97 0.18
C ARG A 34 3.94 -15.69 -0.14
N TYR A 35 2.64 -15.82 -0.36
CA TYR A 35 1.72 -14.69 -0.51
C TYR A 35 1.35 -14.09 0.84
N LYS A 36 2.05 -13.03 1.25
CA LYS A 36 1.74 -12.28 2.46
C LYS A 36 1.19 -10.92 2.10
N PHE A 37 -0.11 -10.72 2.36
CA PHE A 37 -0.79 -9.46 2.05
C PHE A 37 -0.54 -8.38 3.09
N ILE A 38 -0.60 -8.74 4.38
CA ILE A 38 -0.67 -7.76 5.47
C ILE A 38 0.57 -7.83 6.35
N PHE A 39 1.13 -6.66 6.65
CA PHE A 39 2.24 -6.45 7.58
C PHE A 39 1.83 -5.41 8.61
N ASN A 40 1.84 -5.80 9.89
CA ASN A 40 1.47 -4.93 11.01
C ASN A 40 2.70 -4.33 11.70
N ASP A 41 3.81 -5.06 11.70
CA ASP A 41 5.09 -4.63 12.23
C ASP A 41 6.20 -5.23 11.34
N ALA A 42 6.81 -4.39 10.52
CA ALA A 42 7.82 -4.81 9.55
C ALA A 42 8.81 -3.68 9.27
N THR A 43 10.09 -4.03 9.27
CA THR A 43 11.15 -3.09 8.90
C THR A 43 11.10 -2.76 7.42
N THR A 44 11.59 -1.59 7.04
CA THR A 44 11.70 -1.17 5.64
C THR A 44 12.52 -2.18 4.81
N ALA A 45 13.55 -2.80 5.40
CA ALA A 45 14.34 -3.84 4.75
C ALA A 45 13.51 -5.09 4.44
N ALA A 46 12.66 -5.55 5.37
CA ALA A 46 11.78 -6.68 5.15
C ALA A 46 10.74 -6.39 4.05
N ILE A 47 10.20 -5.17 4.03
CA ILE A 47 9.26 -4.72 2.99
C ILE A 47 9.95 -4.69 1.62
N LYS A 48 11.15 -4.11 1.52
CA LYS A 48 11.94 -4.10 0.28
C LYS A 48 12.21 -5.53 -0.22
N ASN A 49 12.61 -6.44 0.67
CA ASN A 49 12.82 -7.85 0.32
C ASN A 49 11.57 -8.51 -0.25
N GLN A 50 10.40 -8.26 0.35
CA GLN A 50 9.14 -8.78 -0.17
C GLN A 50 8.88 -8.28 -1.59
N LEU A 51 9.08 -6.97 -1.81
CA LEU A 51 8.81 -6.30 -3.08
C LEU A 51 9.82 -6.65 -4.20
N CYS A 52 11.04 -7.07 -3.86
CA CYS A 52 12.00 -7.63 -4.82
C CYS A 52 11.65 -9.05 -5.27
N GLY A 53 10.83 -9.77 -4.49
CA GLY A 53 10.47 -11.16 -4.76
C GLY A 53 9.41 -11.32 -5.86
N LYS A 54 8.91 -12.56 -6.02
CA LYS A 54 7.81 -12.87 -6.95
C LYS A 54 6.50 -12.18 -6.53
N TRP A 55 6.26 -11.99 -5.24
CA TRP A 55 5.08 -11.28 -4.72
C TRP A 55 5.39 -9.80 -4.44
N ARG A 56 5.19 -8.97 -5.47
CA ARG A 56 5.49 -7.52 -5.44
C ARG A 56 4.36 -6.66 -4.86
N SER A 57 3.66 -7.17 -3.85
CA SER A 57 2.51 -6.49 -3.23
C SER A 57 2.57 -6.53 -1.70
N VAL A 58 2.22 -5.44 -1.05
CA VAL A 58 2.25 -5.32 0.40
C VAL A 58 1.23 -4.30 0.93
N GLY A 59 0.44 -4.71 1.91
CA GLY A 59 -0.42 -3.85 2.71
C GLY A 59 0.19 -3.67 4.10
N ILE A 60 0.51 -2.44 4.48
CA ILE A 60 0.91 -2.10 5.84
C ILE A 60 -0.34 -1.59 6.56
N MET A 61 -0.90 -2.44 7.41
CA MET A 61 -2.19 -2.21 8.04
C MET A 61 -2.04 -2.32 9.55
N SER A 62 -2.59 -1.37 10.30
CA SER A 62 -2.55 -1.42 11.76
C SER A 62 -3.69 -0.60 12.34
N ASP A 63 -4.40 -1.19 13.30
CA ASP A 63 -5.36 -0.53 14.17
C ASP A 63 -4.67 0.21 15.34
N GLU A 64 -3.39 -0.05 15.57
CA GLU A 64 -2.52 0.59 16.56
C GLU A 64 -1.23 1.15 15.92
N ALA A 65 -1.38 2.00 14.91
CA ALA A 65 -0.27 2.47 14.09
C ALA A 65 0.72 3.42 14.81
N GLY A 66 0.58 3.64 16.12
CA GLY A 66 1.54 4.40 16.92
C GLY A 66 2.97 3.85 16.75
N ILE A 67 3.12 2.53 16.73
CA ILE A 67 4.41 1.85 16.50
C ILE A 67 4.96 2.09 15.09
N ILE A 68 4.10 2.29 14.08
CA ILE A 68 4.50 2.52 12.69
C ILE A 68 4.95 3.97 12.50
N PHE A 69 4.26 4.93 13.13
CA PHE A 69 4.64 6.35 13.11
C PHE A 69 5.93 6.62 13.88
N ASP A 70 6.15 5.92 15.00
CA ASP A 70 7.35 6.06 15.82
C ASP A 70 8.50 5.14 15.37
N GLY A 71 8.17 4.05 14.67
CA GLY A 71 9.12 3.01 14.27
C GLY A 71 9.81 3.24 12.92
N TYR A 72 10.37 2.15 12.41
CA TYR A 72 11.23 2.16 11.23
C TYR A 72 10.46 2.19 9.89
N THR A 73 9.21 1.74 9.85
CA THR A 73 8.46 1.62 8.59
C THR A 73 8.25 2.97 7.89
N LEU A 74 7.94 4.03 8.64
CA LEU A 74 7.80 5.40 8.12
C LEU A 74 9.06 6.25 8.31
N SER A 75 10.22 5.66 8.59
CA SER A 75 11.48 6.40 8.65
C SER A 75 11.98 6.81 7.26
N GLU A 76 11.64 6.04 6.21
CA GLU A 76 12.03 6.28 4.82
C GLU A 76 10.84 6.77 3.97
N LEU A 77 10.34 7.97 4.24
CA LEU A 77 9.25 8.56 3.46
C LEU A 77 9.51 8.61 1.93
N PRO A 78 10.74 8.87 1.43
CA PRO A 78 11.01 8.81 0.00
C PRO A 78 10.75 7.43 -0.62
N PHE A 79 11.05 6.34 0.10
CA PHE A 79 10.73 4.99 -0.33
C PHE A 79 9.22 4.81 -0.45
N ILE A 80 8.49 5.21 0.59
CA ILE A 80 7.03 5.10 0.63
C ILE A 80 6.37 5.88 -0.51
N ASN A 81 6.86 7.09 -0.78
CA ASN A 81 6.38 7.92 -1.88
C ASN A 81 6.64 7.29 -3.25
N LYS A 82 7.83 6.71 -3.48
CA LYS A 82 8.14 5.98 -4.73
C LYS A 82 7.21 4.79 -4.94
N MET A 83 6.92 4.04 -3.87
CA MET A 83 5.99 2.90 -3.93
C MET A 83 4.56 3.37 -4.22
N TRP A 84 4.15 4.52 -3.68
CA TRP A 84 2.87 5.12 -4.04
C TRP A 84 2.85 5.59 -5.51
N ASP A 85 3.94 6.19 -6.01
CA ASP A 85 4.07 6.66 -7.40
C ASP A 85 4.22 5.50 -8.41
N GLY A 86 4.49 4.28 -7.96
CA GLY A 86 4.75 3.12 -8.80
C GLY A 86 6.11 3.18 -9.52
N SER A 87 7.04 3.98 -8.98
CA SER A 87 8.39 4.14 -9.53
C SER A 87 9.26 2.93 -9.27
N VAL A 88 10.23 2.71 -10.16
CA VAL A 88 11.28 1.70 -9.98
C VAL A 88 12.27 2.16 -8.91
N LEU A 89 12.73 1.23 -8.08
CA LEU A 89 13.76 1.47 -7.08
C LEU A 89 14.81 0.37 -7.11
N SER A 90 16.07 0.77 -7.30
CA SER A 90 17.22 -0.11 -7.06
C SER A 90 17.50 -0.23 -5.55
N VAL A 91 17.79 -1.45 -5.11
CA VAL A 91 18.17 -1.82 -3.75
C VAL A 91 19.53 -2.47 -3.80
N ASP A 92 20.54 -1.71 -3.38
CA ASP A 92 21.90 -2.20 -3.19
C ASP A 92 22.11 -2.65 -1.75
N ARG A 93 22.68 -3.85 -1.59
CA ARG A 93 23.11 -4.37 -0.29
C ARG A 93 24.53 -4.86 -0.38
N LYS A 94 25.26 -4.67 0.72
CA LYS A 94 26.65 -5.14 0.83
C LYS A 94 26.67 -6.66 0.68
N ASN A 95 27.47 -7.16 -0.26
CA ASN A 95 27.64 -8.58 -0.57
C ASN A 95 26.42 -9.29 -1.21
N GLU A 96 25.44 -8.55 -1.72
CA GLU A 96 24.32 -9.10 -2.49
C GLU A 96 24.30 -8.43 -3.87
N PRO A 97 23.81 -9.11 -4.92
CA PRO A 97 23.58 -8.47 -6.21
C PRO A 97 22.52 -7.37 -6.08
N GLU A 98 22.61 -6.35 -6.93
CA GLU A 98 21.59 -5.30 -7.05
C GLU A 98 20.22 -5.94 -7.33
N GLN A 99 19.20 -5.47 -6.61
CA GLN A 99 17.82 -5.90 -6.80
C GLN A 99 16.94 -4.74 -7.20
N MET A 100 16.00 -5.00 -8.11
CA MET A 100 15.06 -3.99 -8.60
C MET A 100 13.67 -4.23 -8.01
N ILE A 101 13.12 -3.19 -7.37
CA ILE A 101 11.71 -3.13 -7.03
C ILE A 101 10.98 -2.45 -8.19
N GLU A 102 10.24 -3.26 -8.93
CA GLU A 102 9.45 -2.84 -10.10
C GLU A 102 8.01 -3.30 -9.93
N ASN A 103 7.06 -2.62 -10.57
CA ASN A 103 5.64 -2.97 -10.50
C ASN A 103 5.11 -3.20 -9.06
N ALA A 104 5.67 -2.47 -8.08
CA ALA A 104 5.33 -2.65 -6.69
C ALA A 104 3.91 -2.13 -6.39
N ARG A 105 3.18 -2.86 -5.55
CA ARG A 105 1.85 -2.50 -5.08
C ARG A 105 1.91 -2.32 -3.58
N MET A 106 1.83 -1.08 -3.11
CA MET A 106 1.88 -0.79 -1.68
C MET A 106 0.65 -0.03 -1.22
N THR A 107 0.04 -0.49 -0.13
CA THR A 107 -1.07 0.20 0.54
C THR A 107 -0.71 0.46 1.99
N LEU A 108 -1.09 1.64 2.49
CA LEU A 108 -1.05 1.99 3.91
C LEU A 108 -2.48 2.15 4.44
N SER A 109 -2.82 1.46 5.53
CA SER A 109 -4.10 1.63 6.23
C SER A 109 -3.85 1.68 7.73
N LEU A 110 -3.73 2.89 8.26
CA LEU A 110 -3.23 3.14 9.61
C LEU A 110 -4.29 3.84 10.45
N MET A 111 -4.65 3.24 11.59
CA MET A 111 -5.45 3.87 12.63
C MET A 111 -4.53 4.20 13.80
N VAL A 112 -4.66 5.40 14.36
CA VAL A 112 -3.77 5.88 15.42
C VAL A 112 -4.54 6.78 16.36
N GLN A 113 -4.24 6.69 17.65
CA GLN A 113 -4.80 7.60 18.64
C GLN A 113 -4.34 9.04 18.37
N PRO A 114 -5.21 10.06 18.52
CA PRO A 114 -4.86 11.44 18.19
C PRO A 114 -3.56 11.93 18.83
N GLY A 115 -3.37 11.69 20.14
CA GLY A 115 -2.16 12.14 20.84
C GLY A 115 -0.86 11.48 20.33
N LEU A 116 -0.92 10.26 19.80
CA LEU A 116 0.25 9.64 19.16
C LEU A 116 0.58 10.31 17.83
N PHE A 117 -0.45 10.61 17.03
CA PHE A 117 -0.30 11.32 15.76
C PHE A 117 0.20 12.75 15.96
N ASP A 118 -0.31 13.47 16.97
CA ASP A 118 0.13 14.83 17.29
C ASP A 118 1.63 14.86 17.61
N ARG A 119 2.13 13.91 18.43
CA ARG A 119 3.57 13.76 18.70
C ARG A 119 4.41 13.44 17.46
N TYR A 120 3.87 12.65 16.53
CA TYR A 120 4.52 12.43 15.23
C TYR A 120 4.61 13.74 14.43
N MET A 121 3.53 14.52 14.39
CA MET A 121 3.46 15.78 13.67
C MET A 121 4.41 16.84 14.25
N GLU A 122 4.59 16.88 15.57
CA GLU A 122 5.58 17.74 16.24
C GLU A 122 7.02 17.39 15.84
N ARG A 123 7.37 16.10 15.81
CA ARG A 123 8.74 15.64 15.55
C ARG A 123 9.11 15.57 14.07
N LYS A 124 8.19 15.09 13.22
CA LYS A 124 8.45 14.71 11.81
C LYS A 124 7.49 15.38 10.83
N GLY A 125 6.55 16.22 11.29
CA GLY A 125 5.50 16.77 10.45
C GLY A 125 6.00 17.68 9.32
N SER A 126 7.07 18.46 9.52
CA SER A 126 7.68 19.26 8.45
C SER A 126 8.20 18.38 7.33
N VAL A 127 9.05 17.40 7.66
CA VAL A 127 9.59 16.42 6.71
C VAL A 127 8.46 15.65 6.00
N ALA A 128 7.42 15.25 6.73
CA ALA A 128 6.27 14.55 6.17
C ALA A 128 5.44 15.40 5.20
N ARG A 129 5.36 16.72 5.43
CA ARG A 129 4.73 17.68 4.50
C ARG A 129 5.62 17.92 3.29
N ASP A 130 6.88 18.25 3.51
CA ASP A 130 7.80 18.73 2.47
C ASP A 130 8.22 17.60 1.51
N SER A 131 8.30 16.37 2.00
CA SER A 131 8.47 15.18 1.15
C SER A 131 7.22 14.85 0.31
N GLY A 132 6.08 15.46 0.62
CA GLY A 132 4.79 15.17 -0.01
C GLY A 132 4.16 13.85 0.44
N PHE A 133 4.61 13.25 1.54
CA PHE A 133 4.00 12.04 2.10
C PHE A 133 2.55 12.30 2.52
N LEU A 134 2.32 13.33 3.35
CA LEU A 134 0.97 13.64 3.84
C LEU A 134 0.00 14.04 2.72
N ALA A 135 0.51 14.60 1.62
CA ALA A 135 -0.28 14.92 0.43
C ALA A 135 -0.83 13.66 -0.29
N ARG A 136 -0.12 12.53 -0.19
CA ARG A 136 -0.50 11.23 -0.77
C ARG A 136 -1.41 10.41 0.14
N CYS A 137 -1.56 10.81 1.41
CA CYS A 137 -2.41 10.12 2.39
C CYS A 137 -3.85 10.68 2.41
N LEU A 138 -4.81 9.77 2.57
CA LEU A 138 -6.20 10.12 2.86
C LEU A 138 -6.40 10.13 4.37
N ILE A 139 -6.27 11.31 4.98
CA ILE A 139 -6.35 11.47 6.43
C ILE A 139 -7.76 11.89 6.84
N SER A 140 -8.32 11.20 7.85
CA SER A 140 -9.61 11.54 8.45
C SER A 140 -9.48 11.54 9.97
N LYS A 141 -10.10 12.53 10.62
CA LYS A 141 -10.24 12.61 12.09
C LYS A 141 -11.74 12.60 12.42
N PRO A 142 -12.36 11.41 12.54
CA PRO A 142 -13.79 11.32 12.84
C PRO A 142 -14.09 11.90 14.24
N ALA A 143 -15.29 12.44 14.41
CA ALA A 143 -15.74 12.90 15.71
C ALA A 143 -15.84 11.73 16.70
N THR A 144 -15.53 12.00 17.98
CA THR A 144 -15.64 10.97 19.01
C THR A 144 -17.09 10.52 19.19
N THR A 145 -17.28 9.20 19.24
CA THR A 145 -18.56 8.56 19.59
C THR A 145 -18.64 8.23 21.09
N GLN A 146 -17.61 8.59 21.87
CA GLN A 146 -17.58 8.37 23.32
C GLN A 146 -18.80 9.04 23.98
N GLY A 147 -19.50 8.29 24.84
CA GLY A 147 -20.75 8.74 25.47
C GLY A 147 -21.99 8.72 24.57
N LYS A 148 -21.86 8.31 23.29
CA LYS A 148 -22.97 8.23 22.32
C LYS A 148 -23.10 6.85 21.65
N ARG A 149 -22.39 5.84 22.14
CA ARG A 149 -22.48 4.45 21.62
C ARG A 149 -23.68 3.76 22.25
N PHE A 150 -24.83 3.87 21.60
CA PHE A 150 -26.02 3.10 21.96
C PHE A 150 -26.04 1.80 21.15
N ILE A 151 -26.07 0.65 21.84
CA ILE A 151 -26.20 -0.66 21.17
C ILE A 151 -27.68 -0.90 20.92
N ASN A 152 -28.13 -0.61 19.70
CA ASN A 152 -29.51 -0.86 19.28
C ASN A 152 -29.62 -2.24 18.62
N GLY A 153 -29.63 -3.29 19.44
CA GLY A 153 -29.89 -4.67 19.01
C GLY A 153 -28.79 -5.31 18.15
N ALA A 154 -29.01 -6.57 17.76
CA ALA A 154 -28.11 -7.31 16.90
C ALA A 154 -28.24 -6.79 15.46
N VAL A 155 -27.13 -6.32 14.89
CA VAL A 155 -27.04 -6.02 13.45
C VAL A 155 -26.97 -7.35 12.71
N ILE A 156 -28.05 -7.75 12.06
CA ILE A 156 -28.04 -8.92 11.17
C ILE A 156 -27.35 -8.49 9.88
N PRO A 157 -26.26 -9.15 9.46
CA PRO A 157 -25.62 -8.89 8.18
C PRO A 157 -26.63 -8.97 7.03
N GLY A 158 -26.89 -7.84 6.37
CA GLY A 158 -27.73 -7.83 5.17
C GLY A 158 -27.01 -8.43 3.96
N GLY A 159 -27.76 -8.81 2.92
CA GLY A 159 -27.20 -9.41 1.70
C GLY A 159 -26.10 -8.57 1.03
N SER A 160 -26.13 -7.24 1.19
CA SER A 160 -25.10 -6.34 0.66
C SER A 160 -23.72 -6.56 1.29
N LEU A 161 -23.65 -6.92 2.58
CA LEU A 161 -22.37 -7.20 3.24
C LEU A 161 -21.76 -8.50 2.70
N THR A 162 -22.61 -9.51 2.48
CA THR A 162 -22.20 -10.78 1.88
C THR A 162 -21.63 -10.56 0.48
N ALA A 163 -22.36 -9.85 -0.39
CA ALA A 163 -21.89 -9.53 -1.74
C ALA A 163 -20.56 -8.75 -1.75
N PHE A 164 -20.39 -7.83 -0.79
CA PHE A 164 -19.14 -7.09 -0.62
C PHE A 164 -17.95 -8.00 -0.24
N HIS A 165 -18.16 -8.91 0.72
CA HIS A 165 -17.11 -9.88 1.12
C HIS A 165 -16.78 -10.86 -0.02
N GLU A 166 -17.78 -11.33 -0.76
CA GLU A 166 -17.57 -12.19 -1.93
C GLU A 166 -16.71 -11.48 -2.97
N ARG A 167 -17.02 -10.23 -3.29
CA ARG A 167 -16.23 -9.42 -4.22
C ARG A 167 -14.79 -9.22 -3.74
N LEU A 168 -14.57 -8.98 -2.44
CA LEU A 168 -13.22 -8.88 -1.88
C LEU A 168 -12.42 -10.18 -2.04
N MET A 169 -13.05 -11.32 -1.77
CA MET A 169 -12.39 -12.63 -1.89
C MET A 169 -12.09 -12.99 -3.35
N GLU A 170 -12.97 -12.64 -4.28
CA GLU A 170 -12.74 -12.77 -5.73
C GLU A 170 -11.50 -11.97 -6.15
N LEU A 171 -11.42 -10.69 -5.76
CA LEU A 171 -10.29 -9.83 -6.08
C LEU A 171 -8.98 -10.31 -5.45
N ALA A 172 -9.03 -10.77 -4.18
CA ALA A 172 -7.85 -11.29 -3.49
C ALA A 172 -7.31 -12.54 -4.19
N ARG A 173 -8.17 -13.50 -4.55
CA ARG A 173 -7.77 -14.72 -5.26
C ARG A 173 -7.22 -14.40 -6.65
N GLY A 174 -7.94 -13.57 -7.42
CA GLY A 174 -7.48 -13.14 -8.73
C GLY A 174 -6.12 -12.42 -8.69
N SER A 175 -5.79 -11.73 -7.59
CA SER A 175 -4.47 -11.11 -7.43
C SER A 175 -3.33 -12.12 -7.24
N ILE A 176 -3.61 -13.28 -6.64
CA ILE A 176 -2.63 -14.37 -6.47
C ILE A 176 -2.40 -15.05 -7.82
N GLU A 177 -3.48 -15.36 -8.54
CA GLU A 177 -3.42 -15.99 -9.86
C GLU A 177 -2.68 -15.12 -10.86
N LYS A 178 -2.98 -13.81 -10.91
CA LYS A 178 -2.29 -12.85 -11.78
C LYS A 178 -0.90 -12.45 -11.30
N SER A 179 -0.46 -12.86 -10.11
CA SER A 179 0.86 -12.46 -9.58
C SER A 179 2.04 -12.95 -10.43
N SER A 180 1.82 -13.97 -11.27
CA SER A 180 2.79 -14.47 -12.24
C SER A 180 2.86 -13.65 -13.52
N GLU A 181 1.89 -12.77 -13.78
CA GLU A 181 1.78 -11.97 -15.00
C GLU A 181 2.05 -10.49 -14.65
N ASP A 182 3.09 -9.90 -15.23
CA ASP A 182 3.50 -8.53 -14.89
C ASP A 182 2.57 -7.45 -15.50
N GLU A 183 1.50 -7.86 -16.20
CA GLU A 183 0.59 -6.97 -16.92
C GLU A 183 -0.37 -6.22 -15.98
N ARG A 184 -0.46 -4.90 -16.20
CA ARG A 184 -1.38 -4.01 -15.47
C ARG A 184 -2.52 -3.59 -16.38
N TYR A 185 -3.74 -3.83 -15.92
CA TYR A 185 -4.91 -3.27 -16.57
C TYR A 185 -5.00 -1.77 -16.28
N CYS A 186 -4.94 -0.95 -17.33
CA CYS A 186 -5.09 0.51 -17.23
C CYS A 186 -6.55 0.90 -17.43
N LEU A 187 -7.19 1.47 -16.41
CA LEU A 187 -8.53 2.03 -16.51
C LEU A 187 -8.48 3.41 -17.16
N HIS A 188 -9.45 3.68 -18.05
CA HIS A 188 -9.56 4.96 -18.74
C HIS A 188 -10.82 5.71 -18.30
N PHE A 189 -10.74 7.05 -18.28
CA PHE A 189 -11.93 7.87 -18.06
C PHE A 189 -12.86 7.84 -19.28
N SER A 190 -14.17 7.88 -19.04
CA SER A 190 -15.09 8.32 -20.09
C SER A 190 -14.86 9.82 -20.40
N PRO A 191 -15.22 10.31 -21.60
CA PRO A 191 -15.11 11.73 -21.92
C PRO A 191 -15.81 12.64 -20.90
N GLU A 192 -16.97 12.20 -20.38
CA GLU A 192 -17.77 12.92 -19.39
C GLU A 192 -17.07 12.94 -18.03
N ALA A 193 -16.52 11.81 -17.59
CA ALA A 193 -15.75 11.72 -16.34
C ALA A 193 -14.49 12.60 -16.40
N GLN A 194 -13.78 12.60 -17.53
CA GLN A 194 -12.62 13.45 -17.76
C GLN A 194 -13.01 14.93 -17.69
N LYS A 195 -14.09 15.34 -18.38
CA LYS A 195 -14.59 16.71 -18.35
C LYS A 195 -14.94 17.14 -16.91
N TYR A 196 -15.61 16.28 -16.15
CA TYR A 196 -15.96 16.56 -14.77
C TYR A 196 -14.73 16.71 -13.86
N LEU A 197 -13.74 15.81 -13.99
CA LEU A 197 -12.48 15.90 -13.26
C LEU A 197 -11.74 17.23 -13.56
N LEU A 198 -11.59 17.59 -14.84
CA LEU A 198 -10.94 18.84 -15.24
C LEU A 198 -11.66 20.07 -14.68
N SER A 199 -12.99 20.09 -14.74
CA SER A 199 -13.78 21.20 -14.19
C SER A 199 -13.60 21.35 -12.67
N THR A 200 -13.49 20.24 -11.95
CA THR A 200 -13.26 20.21 -10.51
C THR A 200 -11.87 20.74 -10.15
N ILE A 201 -10.85 20.34 -10.91
CA ILE A 201 -9.48 20.80 -10.73
C ILE A 201 -9.40 22.32 -10.96
N MET A 202 -9.96 22.82 -12.06
CA MET A 202 -9.99 24.25 -12.36
C MET A 202 -10.69 25.05 -11.25
N PHE A 203 -11.82 24.54 -10.75
CA PHE A 203 -12.54 25.14 -9.63
C PHE A 203 -11.68 25.23 -8.36
N TRP A 204 -10.96 24.16 -8.01
CA TRP A 204 -10.06 24.20 -6.86
C TRP A 204 -8.85 25.11 -7.07
N SER A 205 -8.22 25.10 -8.24
CA SER A 205 -7.11 26.03 -8.51
C SER A 205 -7.51 27.49 -8.33
N ARG A 206 -8.77 27.84 -8.60
CA ARG A 206 -9.32 29.19 -8.38
C ARG A 206 -9.59 29.51 -6.90
N ILE A 207 -10.06 28.54 -6.12
CA ILE A 207 -10.40 28.74 -4.69
C ILE A 207 -9.17 28.65 -3.78
N TYR A 208 -8.15 27.91 -4.22
CA TYR A 208 -6.93 27.66 -3.46
C TYR A 208 -5.70 28.29 -4.17
N PRO A 209 -5.64 29.62 -4.33
CA PRO A 209 -4.48 30.24 -4.97
C PRO A 209 -3.22 30.04 -4.10
N PRO A 210 -2.02 30.03 -4.71
CA PRO A 210 -0.75 29.81 -3.99
C PRO A 210 -0.51 30.78 -2.83
N SER A 211 -1.05 31.99 -2.89
CA SER A 211 -0.95 33.04 -1.87
C SER A 211 -2.21 33.18 -0.99
N GLY A 212 -3.18 32.27 -1.11
CA GLY A 212 -4.43 32.31 -0.35
C GLY A 212 -4.31 31.80 1.08
N PRO A 213 -5.36 31.96 1.91
CA PRO A 213 -5.38 31.50 3.31
C PRO A 213 -5.22 29.98 3.48
N LEU A 214 -5.31 29.22 2.39
CA LEU A 214 -5.14 27.76 2.36
C LEU A 214 -3.80 27.34 1.72
N SER A 215 -2.88 28.29 1.49
CA SER A 215 -1.50 28.05 1.05
C SER A 215 -0.75 26.99 1.89
N PRO A 216 -0.94 26.91 3.23
CA PRO A 216 -0.34 25.83 4.03
C PRO A 216 -0.77 24.41 3.62
N PHE A 217 -1.87 24.27 2.88
CA PHE A 217 -2.41 22.99 2.39
C PHE A 217 -2.11 22.74 0.91
N ARG A 218 -1.22 23.53 0.29
CA ARG A 218 -0.89 23.43 -1.15
C ARG A 218 -0.49 22.03 -1.58
N GLY A 219 0.26 21.31 -0.74
CA GLY A 219 0.65 19.91 -1.02
C GLY A 219 -0.56 18.98 -1.14
N HIS A 220 -1.59 19.15 -0.30
CA HIS A 220 -2.81 18.34 -0.40
C HIS A 220 -3.57 18.61 -1.71
N VAL A 221 -3.62 19.87 -2.14
CA VAL A 221 -4.25 20.24 -3.42
C VAL A 221 -3.48 19.66 -4.60
N SER A 222 -2.14 19.66 -4.55
CA SER A 222 -1.30 19.19 -5.67
C SER A 222 -1.39 17.69 -5.94
N LYS A 223 -1.78 16.87 -4.95
CA LYS A 223 -1.98 15.42 -5.11
C LYS A 223 -3.44 14.98 -5.13
N LYS A 224 -4.36 15.94 -5.04
CA LYS A 224 -5.79 15.67 -4.94
C LYS A 224 -6.34 15.03 -6.21
N THR A 225 -5.88 15.51 -7.37
CA THR A 225 -6.24 14.95 -8.68
C THR A 225 -5.88 13.47 -8.77
N GLU A 226 -4.65 13.11 -8.44
CA GLU A 226 -4.20 11.72 -8.48
C GLU A 226 -4.95 10.85 -7.47
N ASN A 227 -5.21 11.37 -6.26
CA ASN A 227 -5.99 10.64 -5.26
C ASN A 227 -7.42 10.37 -5.76
N ILE A 228 -8.09 11.34 -6.37
CA ILE A 228 -9.44 11.17 -6.92
C ILE A 228 -9.44 10.17 -8.07
N ALA A 229 -8.49 10.29 -9.00
CA ALA A 229 -8.34 9.34 -10.09
C ALA A 229 -8.18 7.91 -9.57
N ARG A 230 -7.35 7.71 -8.53
CA ARG A 230 -7.16 6.41 -7.87
C ARG A 230 -8.42 5.90 -7.19
N ILE A 231 -9.13 6.74 -6.43
CA ILE A 231 -10.40 6.37 -5.78
C ILE A 231 -11.45 5.99 -6.84
N ALA A 232 -11.56 6.78 -7.91
CA ALA A 232 -12.50 6.50 -9.00
C ALA A 232 -12.16 5.17 -9.70
N ALA A 233 -10.88 4.91 -9.94
CA ALA A 233 -10.42 3.62 -10.50
C ALA A 233 -10.75 2.45 -9.56
N LEU A 234 -10.54 2.60 -8.24
CA LEU A 234 -10.89 1.58 -7.25
C LEU A 234 -12.40 1.33 -7.22
N PHE A 235 -13.23 2.37 -7.24
CA PHE A 235 -14.68 2.24 -7.28
C PHE A 235 -15.17 1.56 -8.56
N GLN A 236 -14.62 1.95 -9.72
CA GLN A 236 -14.94 1.32 -11.00
C GLN A 236 -14.58 -0.16 -10.98
N TYR A 237 -13.34 -0.49 -10.64
CA TYR A 237 -12.86 -1.87 -10.67
C TYR A 237 -13.57 -2.75 -9.65
N PHE A 238 -13.81 -2.24 -8.44
CA PHE A 238 -14.53 -2.96 -7.41
C PHE A 238 -15.97 -3.25 -7.82
N SER A 239 -16.67 -2.25 -8.38
CA SER A 239 -18.11 -2.37 -8.68
C SER A 239 -18.40 -3.08 -10.00
N TYR A 240 -17.58 -2.85 -11.02
CA TYR A 240 -17.87 -3.25 -12.41
C TYR A 240 -16.70 -3.96 -13.10
N GLY A 241 -15.52 -4.02 -12.47
CA GLY A 241 -14.32 -4.59 -13.07
C GLY A 241 -13.67 -3.69 -14.11
N GLU A 242 -13.13 -4.32 -15.15
CA GLU A 242 -12.49 -3.64 -16.28
C GLU A 242 -13.48 -2.75 -17.05
N GLY A 243 -13.02 -1.64 -17.61
CA GLY A 243 -13.86 -0.73 -18.39
C GLY A 243 -13.53 0.76 -18.23
N LYS A 244 -14.48 1.61 -18.62
CA LYS A 244 -14.33 3.07 -18.51
C LYS A 244 -14.90 3.56 -17.18
N ILE A 245 -14.16 4.43 -16.50
CA ILE A 245 -14.64 5.14 -15.31
C ILE A 245 -15.72 6.14 -15.76
N SER A 246 -16.94 5.93 -15.27
CA SER A 246 -18.10 6.77 -15.59
C SER A 246 -18.10 8.11 -14.82
N ALA A 247 -18.92 9.05 -15.28
CA ALA A 247 -19.10 10.34 -14.60
C ALA A 247 -19.69 10.17 -13.18
N ASP A 248 -20.56 9.19 -12.96
CA ASP A 248 -21.14 8.89 -11.65
C ASP A 248 -20.06 8.42 -10.67
N ILE A 249 -19.21 7.47 -11.10
CA ILE A 249 -18.08 6.98 -10.29
C ILE A 249 -17.11 8.12 -9.98
N MET A 250 -16.81 8.98 -10.96
CA MET A 250 -15.97 10.14 -10.75
C MET A 250 -16.59 11.12 -9.74
N THR A 251 -17.90 11.33 -9.81
CA THR A 251 -18.63 12.18 -8.86
C THR A 251 -18.53 11.62 -7.44
N SER A 252 -18.73 10.31 -7.25
CA SER A 252 -18.54 9.65 -5.95
C SER A 252 -17.11 9.80 -5.42
N ALA A 253 -16.11 9.73 -6.29
CA ALA A 253 -14.71 9.92 -5.90
C ALA A 253 -14.39 11.37 -5.48
N VAL A 254 -14.96 12.38 -6.16
CA VAL A 254 -14.79 13.80 -5.84
C VAL A 254 -15.51 14.18 -4.54
N VAL A 255 -16.70 13.65 -4.31
CA VAL A 255 -17.54 13.94 -3.13
C VAL A 255 -16.98 13.31 -1.86
N ASN A 256 -16.03 12.36 -1.97
CA ASN A 256 -15.33 11.78 -0.84
C ASN A 256 -14.47 12.84 -0.13
N LYS A 257 -15.14 13.65 0.70
CA LYS A 257 -14.56 14.71 1.52
C LYS A 257 -13.82 14.04 2.67
N PHE A 258 -12.54 13.71 2.46
CA PHE A 258 -11.61 13.57 3.58
C PHE A 258 -11.43 14.96 4.18
N VAL A 259 -12.29 15.28 5.14
CA VAL A 259 -12.24 16.55 5.83
C VAL A 259 -11.08 16.50 6.81
N VAL A 260 -9.99 17.18 6.47
CA VAL A 260 -9.07 17.68 7.49
C VAL A 260 -9.85 18.78 8.22
N HIS A 261 -10.52 18.41 9.32
CA HIS A 261 -11.14 19.40 10.19
C HIS A 261 -10.05 20.29 10.78
N ARG A 262 -10.35 21.60 10.78
CA ARG A 262 -9.55 22.66 11.41
C ARG A 262 -9.32 22.38 12.89
#